data_AF-A0A947KC38-F1
#
_entry.id   AF-A0A947KC38-F1
#
_cell.length_a   1.000
_cell.length_b   1.000
_cell.length_c   1.000
_cell.angle_alpha   90.00
_cell.angle_beta   90.00
_cell.angle_gamma   90.00
#
_symmetry.space_group_name_H-M   'P 1'
#
loop_
_entity.id
_entity.type
_entity.pdbx_description
1 polymer ?
#
loop_
_entity_poly.entity_id
_entity_poly.type
_entity_poly.pdbx_seq_one_letter_code
_entity_poly.pdbx_strand_id
1 'polypeptide(L)'
;MKIAPMIMSVGLSMVLLLPGPSPVCSAETTDKKPSLAEIKRESRELLQAFKAYTAEQRDEALRETKAALDTLDQRIDELEEHIEKNWESMSQTARVEARATLKVLRRQRTQVAEWYGSLKSGSVEAWSQIKKGFSEAYGEFYDAWEKTEKQYGDDK
;
A
#
# COMPACT_ATOMS: atom_id res chain seq x y z
N MET A 1 31.95 -14.20 21.46
CA MET A 1 32.03 -13.71 20.07
C MET A 1 30.80 -12.87 19.80
N LYS A 2 30.96 -11.58 19.50
CA LYS A 2 29.89 -10.66 19.12
C LYS A 2 29.77 -10.68 17.61
N ILE A 3 28.70 -11.24 17.07
CA ILE A 3 28.32 -11.08 15.67
C ILE A 3 27.45 -9.82 15.59
N ALA A 4 27.99 -8.77 14.98
CA ALA A 4 27.26 -7.54 14.71
C ALA A 4 26.22 -7.81 13.60
N PRO A 5 24.95 -7.38 13.74
CA PRO A 5 24.01 -7.44 12.64
C PRO A 5 24.37 -6.33 11.64
N MET A 6 24.78 -6.78 10.47
CA MET A 6 24.96 -5.98 9.25
C MET A 6 23.60 -5.35 8.92
N ILE A 7 23.54 -4.03 9.05
CA ILE A 7 22.39 -3.19 8.69
C ILE A 7 22.21 -3.34 7.17
N MET A 8 21.30 -4.20 6.74
CA MET A 8 20.74 -4.12 5.39
C MET A 8 19.83 -2.90 5.37
N SER A 9 20.41 -1.75 5.04
CA SER A 9 19.67 -0.59 4.57
C SER A 9 18.91 -1.01 3.31
N VAL A 10 17.63 -1.36 3.46
CA VAL A 10 16.69 -1.28 2.35
C VAL A 10 16.41 0.20 2.18
N GLY A 11 17.29 0.85 1.40
CA GLY A 11 17.14 2.24 1.02
C GLY A 11 15.82 2.39 0.25
N LEU A 12 14.81 2.92 0.92
CA LEU A 12 13.74 3.67 0.28
C LEU A 12 14.43 4.83 -0.45
N SER A 13 14.73 4.65 -1.74
CA SER A 13 15.23 5.72 -2.61
C SER A 13 14.17 6.80 -2.72
N MET A 14 14.15 7.69 -1.74
CA MET A 14 13.56 9.01 -1.84
C MET A 14 14.38 9.77 -2.90
N VAL A 15 13.85 9.81 -4.12
CA VAL A 15 14.38 10.68 -5.19
C VAL A 15 14.19 12.12 -4.73
N LEU A 16 15.24 12.68 -4.13
CA LEU A 16 15.34 14.08 -3.80
C LEU A 16 15.68 14.84 -5.10
N LEU A 17 14.64 15.33 -5.77
CA LEU A 17 14.75 16.14 -6.99
C LEU A 17 15.30 17.53 -6.64
N LEU A 18 16.55 17.80 -7.02
CA LEU A 18 17.15 19.14 -7.00
C LEU A 18 16.56 20.00 -8.14
N PRO A 19 16.16 21.27 -7.90
CA PRO A 19 15.60 22.14 -8.93
C PRO A 19 16.72 22.79 -9.78
N GLY A 20 16.81 22.40 -11.04
CA GLY A 20 17.52 23.14 -12.09
C GLY A 20 16.52 23.80 -13.06
N PRO A 21 16.77 25.03 -13.56
CA PRO A 21 15.84 25.70 -14.45
C PRO A 21 16.05 25.21 -15.88
N SER A 22 15.10 24.44 -16.41
CA SER A 22 14.99 24.14 -17.84
C SER A 22 13.58 24.48 -18.32
N PRO A 23 13.43 25.02 -19.54
CA PRO A 23 12.16 25.50 -20.07
C PRO A 23 11.24 24.33 -20.41
N VAL A 24 9.94 24.62 -20.24
CA VAL A 24 8.76 23.82 -20.56
C VAL A 24 9.00 22.83 -21.71
N CYS A 25 8.99 21.53 -21.37
CA CYS A 25 8.66 20.44 -22.27
C CYS A 25 7.44 19.74 -21.67
N SER A 26 6.44 19.52 -22.52
CA SER A 26 5.13 18.93 -22.28
C SER A 26 5.05 18.06 -21.03
N ALA A 27 4.40 18.57 -19.99
CA ALA A 27 3.73 17.72 -19.04
C ALA A 27 2.49 17.16 -19.76
N GLU A 28 2.70 16.09 -20.51
CA GLU A 28 1.64 15.11 -20.70
C GLU A 28 1.27 14.69 -19.28
N THR A 29 0.17 15.24 -18.76
CA THR A 29 -0.48 14.72 -17.56
C THR A 29 -1.02 13.35 -17.96
N THR A 30 -0.12 12.38 -18.07
CA THR A 30 -0.49 10.99 -17.88
C THR A 30 -1.05 10.96 -16.49
N ASP A 31 -2.37 10.91 -16.41
CA ASP A 31 -3.16 10.44 -15.27
C ASP A 31 -2.49 9.14 -14.82
N LYS A 32 -1.46 9.26 -13.98
CA LYS A 32 -0.60 8.15 -13.65
C LYS A 32 -1.34 7.43 -12.54
N LYS A 33 -2.35 6.65 -12.94
CA LYS A 33 -2.95 5.62 -12.10
C LYS A 33 -1.80 4.99 -11.32
N PRO A 34 -1.89 4.87 -9.98
CA PRO A 34 -0.91 4.11 -9.24
C PRO A 34 -0.90 2.70 -9.84
N SER A 35 0.15 2.37 -10.60
CA SER A 35 0.10 1.17 -11.44
C SER A 35 -0.01 -0.05 -10.54
N LEU A 36 -0.96 -0.95 -10.77
CA LEU A 36 -1.07 -2.17 -9.96
C LEU A 36 0.25 -2.91 -9.86
N ALA A 37 1.05 -2.95 -10.93
CA ALA A 37 2.37 -3.56 -10.90
C ALA A 37 3.25 -2.99 -9.77
N GLU A 38 3.19 -1.69 -9.54
CA GLU A 38 3.91 -1.00 -8.47
C GLU A 38 3.31 -1.32 -7.10
N ILE A 39 1.98 -1.28 -6.95
CA ILE A 39 1.29 -1.66 -5.70
C ILE A 39 1.59 -3.11 -5.33
N LYS A 40 1.58 -4.00 -6.33
CA LYS A 40 1.90 -5.43 -6.19
C LYS A 40 3.32 -5.65 -5.75
N ARG A 41 4.25 -4.90 -6.33
CA ARG A 41 5.66 -4.98 -5.98
C ARG A 41 5.88 -4.49 -4.55
N GLU A 42 5.43 -3.29 -4.23
CA GLU A 42 5.57 -2.68 -2.89
C GLU A 42 4.90 -3.52 -1.81
N SER A 43 3.69 -4.02 -2.06
CA SER A 43 2.95 -4.87 -1.12
C SER A 43 3.66 -6.20 -0.86
N ARG A 44 4.26 -6.80 -1.90
CA ARG A 44 5.03 -8.04 -1.77
C ARG A 44 6.34 -7.81 -1.03
N GLU A 45 7.06 -6.76 -1.38
CA GLU A 45 8.32 -6.37 -0.72
C GLU A 45 8.08 -6.10 0.77
N LEU A 46 7.04 -5.32 1.10
CA LEU A 46 6.63 -5.07 2.49
C LEU A 46 6.31 -6.38 3.20
N LEU A 47 5.44 -7.24 2.65
CA LEU A 47 5.09 -8.51 3.29
C LEU A 47 6.30 -9.43 3.50
N GLN A 48 7.26 -9.42 2.58
CA GLN A 48 8.49 -10.21 2.71
C GLN A 48 9.41 -9.65 3.79
N ALA A 49 9.67 -8.34 3.76
CA ALA A 49 10.49 -7.65 4.76
C ALA A 49 9.86 -7.79 6.15
N PHE A 50 8.55 -7.61 6.24
CA PHE A 50 7.81 -7.65 7.49
C PHE A 50 7.84 -9.02 8.18
N LYS A 51 7.79 -10.10 7.40
CA LYS A 51 7.96 -11.47 7.92
C LYS A 51 9.32 -11.67 8.58
N ALA A 52 10.37 -11.04 8.05
CA ALA A 52 11.74 -11.18 8.52
C ALA A 52 12.04 -10.42 9.82
N TYR A 53 11.22 -9.42 10.20
CA TYR A 53 11.47 -8.63 11.40
C TYR A 53 11.41 -9.44 12.69
N THR A 54 12.47 -9.37 13.50
CA THR A 54 12.49 -9.93 14.85
C THR A 54 11.75 -9.04 15.84
N ALA A 55 11.57 -9.50 17.07
CA ALA A 55 10.90 -8.71 18.10
C ALA A 55 11.75 -7.50 18.55
N GLU A 56 13.08 -7.62 18.45
CA GLU A 56 14.03 -6.52 18.70
C GLU A 56 13.95 -5.42 17.63
N GLN A 57 13.49 -5.76 16.43
CA GLN A 57 13.32 -4.82 15.30
C GLN A 57 11.89 -4.26 15.22
N ARG A 58 11.06 -4.50 16.25
CA ARG A 58 9.65 -4.14 16.26
C ARG A 58 9.38 -2.66 16.00
N ASP A 59 10.12 -1.77 16.65
CA ASP A 59 9.88 -0.33 16.52
C ASP A 59 10.18 0.16 15.10
N GLU A 60 11.21 -0.41 14.47
CA GLU A 60 11.52 -0.17 13.06
C GLU A 60 10.40 -0.70 12.16
N ALA A 61 9.99 -1.95 12.37
CA ALA A 61 8.90 -2.57 11.63
C ALA A 61 7.60 -1.76 11.72
N LEU A 62 7.28 -1.22 12.89
CA LEU A 62 6.11 -0.36 13.13
C LEU A 62 6.17 0.95 12.35
N ARG A 63 7.37 1.53 12.22
CA ARG A 63 7.59 2.79 11.50
C ARG A 63 7.48 2.60 9.99
N GLU A 64 8.14 1.58 9.44
CA GLU A 64 8.05 1.27 8.01
C GLU A 64 6.63 0.85 7.61
N THR A 65 5.99 0.05 8.45
CA THR A 65 4.60 -0.37 8.22
C THR A 65 3.68 0.84 8.22
N LYS A 66 3.85 1.79 9.15
CA LYS A 66 3.05 3.03 9.14
C LYS A 66 3.19 3.80 7.83
N ALA A 67 4.41 3.95 7.32
CA ALA A 67 4.66 4.63 6.06
C ALA A 67 3.97 3.90 4.89
N ALA A 68 4.05 2.57 4.84
CA ALA A 68 3.37 1.79 3.81
C ALA A 68 1.84 1.91 3.88
N LEU A 69 1.27 1.97 5.09
CA LEU A 69 -0.18 2.20 5.27
C LEU A 69 -0.60 3.59 4.79
N ASP A 70 0.21 4.62 5.05
CA ASP A 70 -0.07 5.98 4.56
C ASP A 70 -0.06 6.03 3.03
N THR A 71 0.89 5.32 2.39
CA THR A 71 0.91 5.18 0.93
C THR A 71 -0.34 4.46 0.41
N LEU A 72 -0.81 3.41 1.08
CA LEU A 72 -2.02 2.71 0.67
C LEU A 72 -3.26 3.59 0.76
N ASP A 73 -3.38 4.40 1.83
CA ASP A 73 -4.47 5.35 1.99
C ASP A 73 -4.51 6.36 0.85
N GLN A 74 -3.35 6.94 0.53
CA GLN A 74 -3.22 7.87 -0.60
C GLN A 74 -3.67 7.25 -1.92
N ARG A 75 -3.29 5.99 -2.18
CA ARG A 75 -3.70 5.29 -3.41
C ARG A 75 -5.21 5.01 -3.46
N ILE A 76 -5.85 4.72 -2.32
CA ILE A 76 -7.32 4.56 -2.24
C ILE A 76 -8.00 5.90 -2.55
N ASP A 77 -7.49 7.00 -2.00
CA ASP A 77 -8.04 8.34 -2.21
C ASP A 77 -7.88 8.77 -3.69
N GLU A 78 -6.71 8.53 -4.29
CA GLU A 78 -6.47 8.76 -5.73
C GLU A 78 -7.43 7.96 -6.62
N LEU A 79 -7.72 6.70 -6.27
CA LEU A 79 -8.69 5.87 -6.98
C LEU A 79 -10.10 6.44 -6.87
N GLU A 80 -10.51 6.90 -5.69
CA GLU A 80 -11.81 7.53 -5.48
C GLU A 80 -11.95 8.82 -6.29
N GLU A 81 -10.94 9.69 -6.26
CA GLU A 81 -10.91 10.91 -7.07
C GLU A 81 -11.00 10.60 -8.57
N HIS A 82 -10.28 9.58 -9.05
CA HIS A 82 -10.34 9.17 -10.45
C HIS A 82 -11.75 8.69 -10.83
N ILE A 83 -12.41 7.93 -9.96
CA ILE A 83 -13.81 7.50 -10.14
C ILE A 83 -14.74 8.72 -10.17
N GLU A 84 -14.55 9.69 -9.27
CA GLU A 84 -15.38 10.90 -9.21
C GLU A 84 -15.22 11.77 -10.46
N LYS A 85 -13.98 12.00 -10.93
CA LYS A 85 -13.68 12.77 -12.14
C LYS A 85 -14.32 12.17 -13.39
N ASN A 86 -14.43 10.84 -13.45
CA ASN A 86 -15.03 10.12 -14.58
C ASN A 86 -16.50 9.74 -14.35
N TRP A 87 -17.10 10.16 -13.25
CA TRP A 87 -18.41 9.68 -12.84
C TRP A 87 -19.48 9.87 -13.92
N GLU A 88 -19.51 11.04 -14.57
CA GLU A 88 -20.50 11.37 -15.60
C GLU A 88 -20.34 10.59 -16.91
N SER A 89 -19.12 10.15 -17.25
CA SER A 89 -18.86 9.34 -18.44
C SER A 89 -19.06 7.84 -18.21
N MET A 90 -19.17 7.40 -16.95
CA MET A 90 -19.34 5.98 -16.60
C MET A 90 -20.77 5.49 -16.80
N SER A 91 -20.90 4.23 -17.23
CA SER A 91 -22.18 3.53 -17.26
C SER A 91 -22.73 3.29 -15.84
N GLN A 92 -24.04 3.04 -15.72
CA GLN A 92 -24.65 2.70 -14.43
C GLN A 92 -24.03 1.45 -13.79
N THR A 93 -23.69 0.45 -14.60
CA THR A 93 -23.00 -0.76 -14.13
C THR A 93 -21.62 -0.42 -13.57
N ALA A 94 -20.81 0.35 -14.32
CA ALA A 94 -19.48 0.75 -13.88
C ALA A 94 -19.52 1.57 -12.57
N ARG A 95 -20.52 2.43 -12.40
CA ARG A 95 -20.76 3.21 -11.17
C ARG A 95 -21.08 2.31 -9.96
N VAL A 96 -21.88 1.26 -10.16
CA VAL A 96 -22.22 0.29 -9.11
C VAL A 96 -20.99 -0.51 -8.70
N GLU A 97 -20.23 -1.00 -9.69
CA GLU A 97 -18.99 -1.74 -9.45
C GLU A 97 -17.95 -0.89 -8.72
N ALA A 98 -17.78 0.38 -9.12
CA ALA A 98 -16.84 1.30 -8.48
C ALA A 98 -17.14 1.50 -7.00
N ARG A 99 -18.43 1.71 -6.67
CA ARG A 99 -18.87 1.83 -5.28
C ARG A 99 -18.66 0.55 -4.48
N ALA A 100 -18.97 -0.61 -5.08
CA ALA A 100 -18.76 -1.91 -4.43
C ALA A 100 -17.27 -2.13 -4.12
N THR A 101 -16.42 -1.81 -5.09
CA THR A 101 -14.97 -1.92 -4.99
C THR A 101 -14.37 -1.01 -3.92
N LEU A 102 -14.68 0.29 -3.95
CA LEU A 102 -14.23 1.23 -2.91
C LEU A 102 -14.67 0.78 -1.51
N LYS A 103 -15.89 0.22 -1.38
CA LYS A 103 -16.38 -0.33 -0.11
C LYS A 103 -15.56 -1.52 0.37
N VAL A 104 -15.16 -2.43 -0.52
CA VAL A 104 -14.30 -3.57 -0.17
C VAL A 104 -12.92 -3.09 0.25
N LEU A 105 -12.30 -2.19 -0.53
CA LEU A 105 -10.98 -1.65 -0.24
C LEU A 105 -10.93 -0.94 1.12
N ARG A 106 -11.89 -0.06 1.39
CA ARG A 106 -12.03 0.63 2.68
C ARG A 106 -12.18 -0.34 3.85
N ARG A 107 -13.02 -1.38 3.69
CA ARG A 107 -13.18 -2.42 4.72
C ARG A 107 -11.85 -3.13 4.98
N GLN A 108 -11.14 -3.53 3.94
CA GLN A 108 -9.88 -4.23 4.09
C GLN A 108 -8.79 -3.34 4.72
N ARG A 109 -8.72 -2.06 4.35
CA ARG A 109 -7.83 -1.08 4.99
C ARG A 109 -8.13 -0.95 6.48
N THR A 110 -9.40 -0.92 6.88
CA THR A 110 -9.78 -0.89 8.30
C THR A 110 -9.26 -2.12 9.05
N GLN A 111 -9.41 -3.33 8.48
CA GLN A 111 -8.86 -4.55 9.10
C GLN A 111 -7.34 -4.46 9.26
N VAL A 112 -6.63 -3.93 8.25
CA VAL A 112 -5.18 -3.71 8.35
C VAL A 112 -4.83 -2.71 9.45
N ALA A 113 -5.60 -1.63 9.61
CA ALA A 113 -5.40 -0.64 10.67
C ALA A 113 -5.63 -1.21 12.08
N GLU A 114 -6.61 -2.10 12.25
CA GLU A 114 -6.86 -2.81 13.51
C GLU A 114 -5.69 -3.73 13.89
N TRP A 115 -5.19 -4.48 12.90
CA TRP A 115 -4.00 -5.33 13.11
C TRP A 115 -2.75 -4.51 13.38
N TYR A 116 -2.58 -3.35 12.72
CA TYR A 116 -1.50 -2.42 13.02
C TYR A 116 -1.58 -1.88 14.46
N GLY A 117 -2.78 -1.52 14.91
CA GLY A 117 -3.02 -1.15 16.31
C GLY A 117 -2.61 -2.25 17.29
N SER A 118 -2.99 -3.49 16.99
CA SER A 118 -2.59 -4.67 17.76
C SER A 118 -1.07 -4.88 17.74
N LEU A 119 -0.42 -4.62 16.61
CA LEU A 119 1.03 -4.69 16.45
C LEU A 119 1.75 -3.67 17.33
N LYS A 120 1.17 -2.47 17.44
CA LYS A 120 1.68 -1.36 18.27
C LYS A 120 1.47 -1.61 19.76
N SER A 121 0.40 -2.28 20.18
CA SER A 121 0.11 -2.55 21.60
C SER A 121 0.59 -3.92 22.09
N GLY A 122 0.95 -4.84 21.19
CA GLY A 122 1.39 -6.19 21.53
C GLY A 122 2.62 -6.25 22.42
N SER A 123 2.84 -7.38 23.10
CA SER A 123 4.11 -7.64 23.78
C SER A 123 5.14 -8.27 22.83
N VAL A 124 6.40 -8.30 23.24
CA VAL A 124 7.49 -8.97 22.51
C VAL A 124 7.18 -10.46 22.33
N GLU A 125 6.59 -11.08 23.34
CA GLU A 125 6.19 -12.49 23.34
C GLU A 125 5.03 -12.77 22.37
N ALA A 126 4.11 -11.81 22.21
CA ALA A 126 2.98 -11.92 21.28
C ALA A 126 3.35 -11.53 19.84
N TRP A 127 4.56 -11.01 19.61
CA TRP A 127 4.99 -10.43 18.34
C TRP A 127 4.77 -11.35 17.14
N SER A 128 5.16 -12.63 17.24
CA SER A 128 5.03 -13.60 16.15
C SER A 128 3.57 -13.81 15.72
N GLN A 129 2.67 -13.95 16.69
CA GLN A 129 1.24 -14.16 16.44
C GLN A 129 0.61 -12.90 15.80
N ILE A 130 0.97 -11.73 16.30
CA ILE A 130 0.39 -10.47 15.81
C ILE A 130 0.93 -10.13 14.40
N LYS A 131 2.21 -10.43 14.12
CA LYS A 131 2.78 -10.32 12.77
C LYS A 131 2.04 -11.20 11.76
N LYS A 132 1.66 -12.42 12.16
CA LYS A 132 0.90 -13.33 11.30
C LYS A 132 -0.45 -12.72 10.92
N GLY A 133 -1.23 -12.27 11.89
CA GLY A 133 -2.54 -11.66 11.63
C GLY A 133 -2.45 -10.39 10.79
N PHE A 134 -1.45 -9.54 11.03
CA PHE A 134 -1.18 -8.39 10.16
C PHE A 134 -0.86 -8.82 8.71
N SER A 135 -0.01 -9.82 8.53
CA SER A 135 0.36 -10.31 7.19
C SER A 135 -0.84 -10.90 6.44
N GLU A 136 -1.76 -11.57 7.15
CA GLU A 136 -3.00 -12.10 6.59
C GLU A 136 -3.94 -10.97 6.16
N ALA A 137 -4.23 -10.01 7.03
CA ALA A 137 -5.09 -8.87 6.71
C ALA A 137 -4.54 -8.02 5.56
N TYR A 138 -3.22 -7.80 5.53
CA TYR A 138 -2.57 -7.08 4.45
C TYR A 138 -2.64 -7.86 3.12
N GLY A 139 -2.53 -9.20 3.17
CA GLY A 139 -2.76 -10.06 2.01
C GLY A 139 -4.19 -9.98 1.47
N GLU A 140 -5.20 -9.94 2.35
CA GLU A 140 -6.60 -9.78 1.93
C GLU A 140 -6.87 -8.42 1.27
N PHE A 141 -6.27 -7.35 1.80
CA PHE A 141 -6.32 -6.03 1.18
C PHE A 141 -5.73 -6.07 -0.23
N TYR A 142 -4.54 -6.67 -0.34
CA TYR A 142 -3.85 -6.82 -1.61
C TYR A 142 -4.67 -7.59 -2.65
N ASP A 143 -5.32 -8.68 -2.25
CA ASP A 143 -6.19 -9.48 -3.13
C ASP A 143 -7.45 -8.71 -3.56
N ALA A 144 -8.01 -7.89 -2.67
CA ALA A 144 -9.13 -7.00 -3.01
C ALA A 144 -8.72 -5.93 -4.03
N TRP A 145 -7.52 -5.39 -3.90
CA TRP A 145 -6.95 -4.45 -4.85
C TRP A 145 -6.68 -5.09 -6.21
N GLU A 146 -6.14 -6.32 -6.26
CA GLU A 146 -5.94 -7.00 -7.54
C GLU A 146 -7.26 -7.24 -8.29
N LYS A 147 -8.32 -7.60 -7.57
CA LYS A 147 -9.66 -7.81 -8.16
C LYS A 147 -10.24 -6.52 -8.73
N THR A 148 -9.96 -5.39 -8.09
CA THR A 148 -10.37 -4.05 -8.53
C THR A 148 -9.83 -3.75 -9.92
N GLU A 149 -8.52 -3.90 -10.13
CA GLU A 149 -7.94 -3.49 -11.41
C GLU A 149 -8.29 -4.44 -12.56
N LYS A 150 -8.50 -5.75 -12.31
CA LYS A 150 -9.01 -6.67 -13.36
C LYS A 150 -10.36 -6.20 -13.93
N GLN A 151 -11.17 -5.52 -13.13
CA GLN A 151 -12.45 -4.96 -13.58
C GLN A 151 -12.31 -3.62 -14.34
N TYR A 152 -11.18 -2.92 -14.20
CA TYR A 152 -10.92 -1.60 -14.84
C TYR A 152 -9.75 -1.60 -15.84
N GLY A 153 -9.05 -2.72 -16.00
CA GLY A 153 -7.81 -2.86 -16.77
C GLY A 153 -7.95 -3.73 -18.03
N ASP A 154 -9.08 -4.42 -18.20
CA ASP A 154 -9.39 -5.23 -19.39
C ASP A 154 -10.16 -4.46 -20.48
N ASP A 155 -10.48 -3.18 -20.28
CA ASP A 155 -10.98 -2.31 -21.37
C ASP A 155 -9.79 -1.82 -22.22
N LYS A 156 -9.30 -2.70 -23.10
CA LYS A 156 -8.51 -2.33 -24.29
C LYS A 156 -9.06 -2.99 -25.54
#